data_AF-A0ABD1JPC7-F1
#
_entry.id   AF-A0ABD1JPC7-F1
#
_cell.length_a   1.000
_cell.length_b   1.000
_cell.length_c   1.000
_cell.angle_alpha   90.00
_cell.angle_beta   90.00
_cell.angle_gamma   90.00
#
_symmetry.space_group_name_H-M   'P 1'
#
loop_
_entity.id
_entity.type
_entity.pdbx_description
1 polymer ?
#
loop_
_entity_poly.entity_id
_entity_poly.type
_entity_poly.pdbx_seq_one_letter_code
_entity_poly.pdbx_strand_id
1 'polypeptide(L)'
;MGNYRTKLRRSGMADVSVNGNRRRTDFPDGDPSSSNIKRPKRSETNFLPNFPDGESAVSLEKIRIELEMEAKKHLPDVVSVKKIMGQTFSLRRREIVEEQPPVNMMVERWPALFTETQIYDEFSRVASRNLHQQFYEALDTHTPRLIQIMKSKKGKVGVSLDGFLCQINSQNITATWTIVLRCLPLFFGDDDSEFYRTCFVSISQHSFTDFIPEDDPNPAASLHLSIAVILEGNIVLDNLSTYPEAFCLLFGLMYALHLDYPKSMKYTFEFIQKILLNLGQNKLTPKLQTLKNALMSS
;
A
#
# COMPACT_ATOMS: atom_id res chain seq x y z
N MET A 1 -4.58 17.01 -30.58
CA MET A 1 -5.40 16.58 -29.40
C MET A 1 -5.07 17.32 -28.09
N GLY A 2 -4.56 18.57 -28.09
CA GLY A 2 -4.13 19.25 -26.86
C GLY A 2 -5.21 19.98 -26.03
N ASN A 3 -6.47 20.00 -26.48
CA ASN A 3 -7.52 20.88 -25.92
C ASN A 3 -8.49 20.21 -24.95
N TYR A 4 -8.45 18.88 -24.79
CA TYR A 4 -9.44 18.18 -23.94
C TYR A 4 -9.22 18.48 -22.45
N ARG A 5 -8.00 18.29 -21.93
CA ARG A 5 -7.67 18.58 -20.51
C ARG A 5 -7.90 20.04 -20.14
N THR A 6 -7.65 20.97 -21.06
CA THR A 6 -7.91 22.41 -20.85
C THR A 6 -9.41 22.71 -20.77
N LYS A 7 -10.23 22.05 -21.59
CA LYS A 7 -11.71 22.16 -21.51
C LYS A 7 -12.24 21.57 -20.20
N LEU A 8 -11.78 20.38 -19.80
CA LEU A 8 -12.15 19.76 -18.51
C LEU A 8 -11.78 20.65 -17.30
N ARG A 9 -10.65 21.38 -17.39
CA ARG A 9 -10.25 22.32 -16.33
C ARG A 9 -11.16 23.56 -16.29
N ARG A 10 -11.58 24.07 -17.45
CA ARG A 10 -12.51 25.21 -17.56
C ARG A 10 -13.92 24.85 -17.07
N SER A 11 -14.31 23.58 -17.15
CA SER A 11 -15.59 23.09 -16.60
C SER A 11 -15.52 22.74 -15.10
N GLY A 12 -14.41 23.05 -14.42
CA GLY A 12 -14.30 22.89 -12.97
C GLY A 12 -14.01 21.46 -12.48
N MET A 13 -13.55 20.55 -13.35
CA MET A 13 -13.26 19.17 -12.93
C MET A 13 -12.01 19.12 -12.04
N ALA A 14 -12.19 18.57 -10.83
CA ALA A 14 -11.15 18.55 -9.79
C ALA A 14 -9.88 17.82 -10.28
N ASP A 15 -10.04 16.67 -10.92
CA ASP A 15 -8.95 15.78 -11.38
C ASP A 15 -7.91 16.44 -12.31
N VAL A 16 -8.32 17.45 -13.09
CA VAL A 16 -7.43 18.20 -14.00
C VAL A 16 -7.00 19.57 -13.44
N SER A 17 -7.55 19.97 -12.29
CA SER A 17 -7.26 21.26 -11.65
C SER A 17 -6.04 21.20 -10.72
N VAL A 18 -5.75 20.05 -10.12
CA VAL A 18 -4.65 19.82 -9.15
C VAL A 18 -3.26 20.09 -9.75
N ASN A 19 -3.08 19.79 -11.05
CA ASN A 19 -1.83 20.03 -11.78
C ASN A 19 -1.77 21.41 -12.45
N GLY A 20 -2.84 22.21 -12.33
CA GLY A 20 -2.96 23.53 -12.96
C GLY A 20 -2.31 24.63 -12.14
N ASN A 21 -0.98 24.69 -12.08
CA ASN A 21 -0.25 25.83 -11.50
C ASN A 21 -0.29 27.08 -12.40
N ARG A 22 -1.48 27.54 -12.81
CA ARG A 22 -1.65 28.90 -13.33
C ARG A 22 -2.66 29.60 -12.43
N ARG A 23 -2.18 30.65 -11.74
CA ARG A 23 -3.04 31.65 -11.09
C ARG A 23 -4.25 31.89 -11.98
N ARG A 24 -5.46 31.75 -11.45
CA ARG A 24 -6.65 32.22 -12.16
C ARG A 24 -6.42 33.71 -12.40
N THR A 25 -6.21 34.10 -13.64
CA THR A 25 -6.02 35.52 -14.01
C THR A 25 -7.28 36.33 -13.70
N ASP A 26 -8.40 35.65 -13.43
CA ASP A 26 -9.73 36.27 -13.35
C ASP A 26 -10.25 36.45 -11.91
N PHE A 27 -9.54 35.95 -10.87
CA PHE A 27 -9.95 36.11 -9.46
C PHE A 27 -8.72 36.19 -8.53
N PRO A 28 -8.34 37.39 -8.05
CA PRO A 28 -7.11 37.59 -7.26
C PRO A 28 -7.24 37.22 -5.76
N ASP A 29 -8.45 37.02 -5.23
CA ASP A 29 -8.70 36.82 -3.78
C ASP A 29 -9.00 35.37 -3.36
N GLY A 30 -8.83 34.39 -4.25
CA GLY A 30 -8.92 32.97 -3.89
C GLY A 30 -7.54 32.43 -3.54
N ASP A 31 -7.39 31.87 -2.34
CA ASP A 31 -6.20 31.09 -1.98
C ASP A 31 -5.86 30.09 -3.09
N PRO A 32 -4.58 29.91 -3.46
CA PRO A 32 -4.21 29.00 -4.53
C PRO A 32 -4.69 27.59 -4.16
N SER A 33 -5.67 27.08 -4.91
CA SER A 33 -6.41 25.83 -4.65
C SER A 33 -5.56 24.54 -4.64
N SER A 34 -4.24 24.65 -4.65
CA SER A 34 -3.28 23.55 -4.73
C SER A 34 -2.10 23.67 -3.76
N SER A 35 -2.04 24.70 -2.90
CA SER A 35 -0.86 24.89 -2.02
C SER A 35 -0.74 23.83 -0.92
N ASN A 36 -1.85 23.26 -0.46
CA ASN A 36 -1.88 22.33 0.68
C ASN A 36 -2.13 20.86 0.29
N ILE A 37 -2.43 20.57 -0.98
CA ILE A 37 -2.72 19.21 -1.45
C ILE A 37 -1.43 18.54 -1.91
N LYS A 38 -1.08 17.40 -1.30
CA LYS A 38 0.03 16.56 -1.78
C LYS A 38 -0.26 16.13 -3.22
N ARG A 39 0.66 16.37 -4.14
CA ARG A 39 0.45 16.02 -5.56
C ARG A 39 0.50 14.49 -5.78
N PRO A 40 -0.19 13.96 -6.81
CA PRO A 40 0.01 12.58 -7.25
C PRO A 40 1.48 12.40 -7.68
N LYS A 41 2.14 11.38 -7.12
CA LYS A 41 3.57 11.10 -7.35
C LYS A 41 3.82 9.68 -7.84
N ARG A 42 2.82 8.81 -7.82
CA ARG A 42 2.96 7.36 -7.99
C ARG A 42 2.05 6.76 -9.05
N SER A 43 1.69 7.59 -10.04
CA SER A 43 0.76 7.26 -11.12
C SER A 43 -0.64 6.90 -10.62
N GLU A 44 -1.11 7.61 -9.60
CA GLU A 44 -2.51 7.62 -9.23
C GLU A 44 -3.33 8.16 -10.42
N THR A 45 -4.09 7.28 -11.07
CA THR A 45 -4.91 7.61 -12.23
C THR A 45 -6.16 8.37 -11.83
N ASN A 46 -6.70 8.05 -10.64
CA ASN A 46 -7.85 8.71 -10.05
C ASN A 46 -7.43 9.40 -8.75
N PHE A 47 -6.81 10.57 -8.87
CA PHE A 47 -6.25 11.27 -7.72
C PHE A 47 -7.34 12.02 -6.91
N LEU A 48 -8.17 12.81 -7.61
CA LEU A 48 -9.35 13.51 -7.07
C LEU A 48 -10.52 13.38 -8.06
N PRO A 49 -11.16 12.19 -8.12
CA PRO A 49 -12.28 11.95 -9.02
C PRO A 49 -13.49 12.83 -8.69
N ASN A 50 -14.27 13.20 -9.71
CA ASN A 50 -15.54 13.88 -9.50
C ASN A 50 -16.56 12.94 -8.87
N PHE A 51 -17.60 13.52 -8.26
CA PHE A 51 -18.76 12.74 -7.83
C PHE A 51 -19.52 12.19 -9.04
N PRO A 52 -20.15 11.00 -8.92
CA PRO A 52 -21.03 10.47 -9.94
C PRO A 52 -22.17 11.43 -10.28
N ASP A 53 -22.73 11.32 -11.48
CA ASP A 53 -23.84 12.16 -11.90
C ASP A 53 -25.04 12.00 -10.96
N GLY A 54 -25.59 13.14 -10.50
CA GLY A 54 -26.70 13.17 -9.55
C GLY A 54 -26.30 13.02 -8.08
N GLU A 55 -25.02 12.75 -7.78
CA GLU A 55 -24.53 12.61 -6.42
C GLU A 55 -23.89 13.91 -5.88
N SER A 56 -24.03 14.11 -4.57
CA SER A 56 -23.46 15.21 -3.80
C SER A 56 -22.67 14.64 -2.61
N ALA A 57 -21.87 15.48 -1.94
CA ALA A 57 -21.19 15.06 -0.72
C ALA A 57 -22.19 14.56 0.34
N VAL A 58 -23.36 15.22 0.45
CA VAL A 58 -24.40 14.89 1.42
C VAL A 58 -25.09 13.55 1.09
N SER A 59 -25.36 13.27 -0.19
CA SER A 59 -25.97 11.99 -0.57
C SER A 59 -24.98 10.83 -0.43
N LEU A 60 -23.72 11.02 -0.83
CA LEU A 60 -22.67 10.02 -0.65
C LEU A 60 -22.36 9.76 0.84
N GLU A 61 -22.46 10.78 1.70
CA GLU A 61 -22.27 10.61 3.15
C GLU A 61 -23.38 9.74 3.77
N LYS A 62 -24.63 9.86 3.29
CA LYS A 62 -25.72 8.95 3.71
C LYS A 62 -25.41 7.50 3.32
N ILE A 63 -24.94 7.30 2.09
CA ILE A 63 -24.54 5.98 1.59
C ILE A 63 -23.33 5.43 2.38
N ARG A 64 -22.39 6.29 2.80
CA ARG A 64 -21.27 5.87 3.67
C ARG A 64 -21.76 5.38 5.03
N ILE A 65 -22.75 6.04 5.64
CA ILE A 65 -23.30 5.59 6.93
C ILE A 65 -23.91 4.18 6.77
N GLU A 66 -24.57 3.89 5.65
CA GLU A 66 -25.05 2.54 5.33
C GLU A 66 -23.92 1.52 5.21
N LEU A 67 -22.82 1.88 4.53
CA LEU A 67 -21.61 1.04 4.46
C LEU A 67 -21.04 0.74 5.85
N GLU A 68 -20.95 1.76 6.71
CA GLU A 68 -20.39 1.61 8.05
C GLU A 68 -21.22 0.62 8.88
N MET A 69 -22.56 0.75 8.83
CA MET A 69 -23.48 -0.18 9.48
C MET A 69 -23.35 -1.60 8.91
N GLU A 70 -23.26 -1.75 7.59
CA GLU A 70 -23.11 -3.06 6.94
C GLU A 70 -21.78 -3.74 7.30
N ALA A 71 -20.68 -2.99 7.25
CA ALA A 71 -19.33 -3.49 7.52
C ALA A 71 -19.11 -3.91 8.98
N LYS A 72 -19.88 -3.34 9.92
CA LYS A 72 -19.83 -3.68 11.35
C LYS A 72 -20.70 -4.88 11.72
N LYS A 73 -21.45 -5.47 10.78
CA LYS A 73 -22.21 -6.70 11.05
C LYS A 73 -21.27 -7.88 11.28
N HIS A 74 -21.72 -8.85 12.07
CA HIS A 74 -20.99 -10.11 12.27
C HIS A 74 -20.74 -10.84 10.94
N LEU A 75 -21.70 -10.78 10.00
CA LEU A 75 -21.56 -11.31 8.65
C LEU A 75 -21.99 -10.23 7.65
N PRO A 76 -21.05 -9.39 7.17
CA PRO A 76 -21.35 -8.37 6.18
C PRO A 76 -21.73 -8.98 4.82
N ASP A 77 -22.68 -8.37 4.11
CA ASP A 77 -22.93 -8.68 2.71
C ASP A 77 -21.81 -8.13 1.83
N VAL A 78 -20.89 -9.00 1.45
CA VAL A 78 -19.71 -8.69 0.63
C VAL A 78 -20.09 -8.03 -0.71
N VAL A 79 -21.22 -8.41 -1.32
CA VAL A 79 -21.67 -7.86 -2.60
C VAL A 79 -22.14 -6.42 -2.40
N SER A 80 -22.94 -6.17 -1.36
CA SER A 80 -23.40 -4.83 -1.00
C SER A 80 -22.24 -3.94 -0.58
N VAL A 81 -21.32 -4.42 0.27
CA VAL A 81 -20.11 -3.69 0.68
C VAL A 81 -19.28 -3.28 -0.53
N LYS A 82 -18.97 -4.21 -1.44
CA LYS A 82 -18.19 -3.91 -2.65
C LYS A 82 -18.87 -2.88 -3.54
N LYS A 83 -20.19 -2.99 -3.72
CA LYS A 83 -20.98 -2.02 -4.49
C LYS A 83 -20.90 -0.63 -3.86
N ILE A 84 -21.17 -0.53 -2.57
CA ILE A 84 -21.19 0.76 -1.86
C ILE A 84 -19.79 1.38 -1.79
N MET A 85 -18.74 0.57 -1.56
CA MET A 85 -17.35 1.03 -1.61
C MET A 85 -17.00 1.65 -2.98
N GLY A 86 -17.51 1.09 -4.07
CA GLY A 86 -17.38 1.67 -5.41
C GLY A 86 -18.12 2.99 -5.56
N GLN A 87 -19.37 3.06 -5.11
CA GLN A 87 -20.20 4.29 -5.19
C GLN A 87 -19.60 5.45 -4.39
N THR A 88 -19.03 5.16 -3.22
CA THR A 88 -18.48 6.14 -2.30
C THR A 88 -17.00 6.46 -2.52
N PHE A 89 -16.37 5.89 -3.55
CA PHE A 89 -14.95 6.08 -3.83
C PHE A 89 -14.54 7.55 -3.93
N SER A 90 -15.33 8.36 -4.64
CA SER A 90 -14.99 9.76 -4.87
C SER A 90 -15.09 10.62 -3.61
N LEU A 91 -16.05 10.33 -2.72
CA LEU A 91 -16.16 10.95 -1.40
C LEU A 91 -14.94 10.58 -0.54
N ARG A 92 -14.69 9.28 -0.38
CA ARG A 92 -13.57 8.77 0.42
C ARG A 92 -12.22 9.28 -0.08
N ARG A 93 -12.01 9.27 -1.39
CA ARG A 93 -10.74 9.71 -1.97
C ARG A 93 -10.51 11.21 -1.74
N ARG A 94 -11.57 12.02 -1.79
CA ARG A 94 -11.51 13.44 -1.47
C ARG A 94 -11.11 13.67 -0.02
N GLU A 95 -11.78 13.01 0.92
CA GLU A 95 -11.47 13.04 2.35
C GLU A 95 -10.00 12.71 2.62
N ILE A 96 -9.51 11.58 2.07
CA ILE A 96 -8.13 11.12 2.24
C ILE A 96 -7.10 12.14 1.71
N VAL A 97 -7.36 12.74 0.55
CA VAL A 97 -6.39 13.60 -0.13
C VAL A 97 -6.42 15.04 0.38
N GLU A 98 -7.61 15.58 0.61
CA GLU A 98 -7.81 16.98 1.00
C GLU A 98 -7.69 17.17 2.52
N GLU A 99 -8.28 16.27 3.32
CA GLU A 99 -8.33 16.40 4.77
C GLU A 99 -7.16 15.71 5.47
N GLN A 100 -6.57 14.68 4.83
CA GLN A 100 -5.46 13.89 5.38
C GLN A 100 -5.69 13.44 6.83
N PRO A 101 -6.83 12.77 7.11
CA PRO A 101 -7.15 12.33 8.47
C PRO A 101 -6.15 11.27 8.97
N PRO A 102 -5.95 11.17 10.29
CA PRO A 102 -5.13 10.11 10.87
C PRO A 102 -5.75 8.73 10.62
N VAL A 103 -4.91 7.70 10.59
CA VAL A 103 -5.31 6.34 10.20
C VAL A 103 -6.39 5.77 11.11
N ASN A 104 -6.37 6.06 12.42
CA ASN A 104 -7.40 5.58 13.34
C ASN A 104 -8.80 6.10 12.98
N MET A 105 -8.93 7.36 12.57
CA MET A 105 -10.20 7.91 12.09
C MET A 105 -10.65 7.24 10.80
N MET A 106 -9.72 6.89 9.91
CA MET A 106 -10.04 6.13 8.70
C MET A 106 -10.56 4.73 9.02
N VAL A 107 -9.97 4.04 9.99
CA VAL A 107 -10.43 2.72 10.45
C VAL A 107 -11.86 2.79 10.98
N GLU A 108 -12.17 3.81 11.79
CA GLU A 108 -13.50 4.00 12.36
C GLU A 108 -14.55 4.34 11.30
N ARG A 109 -14.21 5.24 10.38
CA ARG A 109 -15.15 5.85 9.43
C ARG A 109 -15.31 5.05 8.14
N TRP A 110 -14.30 4.27 7.76
CA TRP A 110 -14.26 3.42 6.57
C TRP A 110 -13.77 1.98 6.91
N PRO A 111 -14.42 1.27 7.84
CA PRO A 111 -13.94 -0.03 8.32
C PRO A 111 -13.79 -1.06 7.19
N ALA A 112 -14.70 -1.04 6.21
CA ALA A 112 -14.65 -1.91 5.04
C ALA A 112 -13.35 -1.75 4.22
N LEU A 113 -12.71 -0.58 4.23
CA LEU A 113 -11.47 -0.32 3.51
C LEU A 113 -10.32 -1.20 4.00
N PHE A 114 -10.36 -1.63 5.26
CA PHE A 114 -9.33 -2.44 5.92
C PHE A 114 -9.63 -3.94 5.85
N THR A 115 -10.34 -4.37 4.79
CA THR A 115 -10.51 -5.78 4.44
C THR A 115 -9.66 -6.10 3.23
N GLU A 116 -9.09 -7.31 3.17
CA GLU A 116 -8.18 -7.73 2.10
C GLU A 116 -8.74 -7.42 0.70
N THR A 117 -9.99 -7.85 0.44
CA THR A 117 -10.65 -7.66 -0.86
C THR A 117 -10.83 -6.17 -1.19
N GLN A 118 -11.21 -5.34 -0.21
CA GLN A 118 -11.40 -3.92 -0.48
C GLN A 118 -10.09 -3.15 -0.63
N ILE A 119 -8.99 -3.59 -0.02
CA ILE A 119 -7.67 -3.00 -0.27
C ILE A 119 -7.28 -3.18 -1.74
N TYR A 120 -7.46 -4.37 -2.31
CA TYR A 120 -7.19 -4.62 -3.73
C TYR A 120 -8.13 -3.83 -4.65
N ASP A 121 -9.43 -3.80 -4.34
CA ASP A 121 -10.40 -3.05 -5.13
C ASP A 121 -10.10 -1.54 -5.06
N GLU A 122 -9.73 -1.01 -3.90
CA GLU A 122 -9.42 0.41 -3.72
C GLU A 122 -8.13 0.79 -4.44
N PHE A 123 -7.08 -0.03 -4.33
CA PHE A 123 -5.87 0.16 -5.11
C PHE A 123 -6.17 0.19 -6.61
N SER A 124 -7.01 -0.73 -7.08
CA SER A 124 -7.44 -0.80 -8.48
C SER A 124 -8.19 0.47 -8.89
N ARG A 125 -9.04 1.02 -8.01
CA ARG A 125 -9.70 2.31 -8.23
C ARG A 125 -8.72 3.47 -8.29
N VAL A 126 -7.68 3.51 -7.46
CA VAL A 126 -6.70 4.62 -7.41
C VAL A 126 -5.68 4.57 -8.54
N ALA A 127 -5.15 3.39 -8.87
CA ALA A 127 -4.00 3.21 -9.76
C ALA A 127 -4.34 2.52 -11.09
N SER A 128 -5.58 2.04 -11.27
CA SER A 128 -6.03 1.29 -12.46
C SER A 128 -5.17 0.05 -12.75
N ARG A 129 -4.74 -0.66 -11.70
CA ARG A 129 -3.94 -1.88 -11.76
C ARG A 129 -4.49 -2.93 -10.79
N ASN A 130 -4.41 -4.20 -11.16
CA ASN A 130 -4.73 -5.31 -10.26
C ASN A 130 -3.50 -5.60 -9.39
N LEU A 131 -3.55 -5.17 -8.12
CA LEU A 131 -2.42 -5.30 -7.20
C LEU A 131 -2.03 -6.75 -6.97
N HIS A 132 -2.98 -7.58 -6.55
CA HIS A 132 -2.73 -8.97 -6.20
C HIS A 132 -2.08 -9.72 -7.37
N GLN A 133 -2.74 -9.69 -8.54
CA GLN A 133 -2.25 -10.39 -9.73
C GLN A 133 -0.86 -9.89 -10.15
N GLN A 134 -0.68 -8.59 -10.33
CA GLN A 134 0.58 -8.05 -10.85
C GLN A 134 1.74 -8.22 -9.86
N PHE A 135 1.47 -8.12 -8.55
CA PHE A 135 2.49 -8.30 -7.53
C PHE A 135 3.03 -9.74 -7.54
N TYR A 136 2.15 -10.74 -7.51
CA TYR A 136 2.58 -12.14 -7.50
C TYR A 136 3.14 -12.60 -8.84
N GLU A 137 2.56 -12.21 -9.98
CA GLU A 137 3.13 -12.50 -11.30
C GLU A 137 4.54 -11.91 -11.47
N ALA A 138 4.76 -10.70 -10.97
CA ALA A 138 6.08 -10.07 -11.00
C ALA A 138 7.07 -10.77 -10.06
N LEU A 139 6.63 -11.23 -8.89
CA LEU A 139 7.45 -12.04 -8.00
C LEU A 139 7.85 -13.36 -8.66
N ASP A 140 6.90 -14.08 -9.28
CA ASP A 140 7.19 -15.31 -10.03
C ASP A 140 8.21 -15.08 -11.13
N THR A 141 8.01 -14.00 -11.91
CA THR A 141 8.86 -13.68 -13.05
C THR A 141 10.28 -13.30 -12.61
N HIS A 142 10.43 -12.50 -11.57
CA HIS A 142 11.72 -11.87 -11.24
C HIS A 142 12.51 -12.60 -10.15
N THR A 143 11.87 -13.40 -9.30
CA THR A 143 12.50 -14.10 -8.17
C THR A 143 13.74 -14.91 -8.57
N PRO A 144 13.71 -15.78 -9.60
CA PRO A 144 14.88 -16.59 -9.97
C PRO A 144 16.10 -15.74 -10.32
N ARG A 145 15.89 -14.66 -11.08
CA ARG A 145 16.95 -13.76 -11.52
C ARG A 145 17.44 -12.87 -10.38
N LEU A 146 16.55 -12.40 -9.50
CA LEU A 146 16.92 -11.65 -8.30
C LEU A 146 17.84 -12.48 -7.40
N ILE A 147 17.53 -13.76 -7.18
CA ILE A 147 18.37 -14.67 -6.40
C ILE A 147 19.77 -14.76 -7.01
N GLN A 148 19.88 -14.96 -8.33
CA GLN A 148 21.18 -15.03 -9.00
C GLN A 148 21.99 -13.72 -8.84
N ILE A 149 21.33 -12.58 -9.02
CA ILE A 149 21.96 -11.26 -8.85
C ILE A 149 22.41 -11.07 -7.40
N MET A 150 21.59 -11.42 -6.41
CA MET A 150 21.92 -11.30 -4.99
C MET A 150 23.09 -12.22 -4.60
N LYS A 151 23.12 -13.48 -5.05
CA LYS A 151 24.24 -14.42 -4.83
C LYS A 151 25.57 -13.95 -5.46
N SER A 152 25.51 -13.12 -6.49
CA SER A 152 26.71 -12.55 -7.11
C SER A 152 27.36 -11.44 -6.29
N LYS A 153 26.63 -10.85 -5.32
CA LYS A 153 27.16 -9.78 -4.47
C LYS A 153 28.29 -10.29 -3.58
N LYS A 154 29.27 -9.42 -3.34
CA LYS A 154 30.47 -9.68 -2.53
C LYS A 154 30.58 -8.67 -1.39
N GLY A 155 31.54 -8.90 -0.49
CA GLY A 155 31.76 -8.07 0.69
C GLY A 155 30.69 -8.27 1.77
N LYS A 156 30.59 -7.32 2.71
CA LYS A 156 29.70 -7.43 3.88
C LYS A 156 28.24 -7.70 3.50
N VAL A 157 27.71 -6.96 2.52
CA VAL A 157 26.32 -7.14 2.03
C VAL A 157 26.12 -8.52 1.41
N GLY A 158 27.10 -9.03 0.65
CA GLY A 158 27.03 -10.38 0.08
C GLY A 158 26.94 -11.46 1.15
N VAL A 159 27.79 -11.38 2.18
CA VAL A 159 27.77 -12.33 3.32
C VAL A 159 26.42 -12.29 4.05
N SER A 160 25.87 -11.10 4.30
CA SER A 160 24.55 -10.97 4.92
C SER A 160 23.44 -11.55 4.04
N LEU A 161 23.46 -11.31 2.73
CA LEU A 161 22.50 -11.88 1.78
C LEU A 161 22.58 -13.41 1.75
N ASP A 162 23.79 -13.98 1.74
CA ASP A 162 23.99 -15.43 1.73
C ASP A 162 23.31 -16.11 2.94
N GLY A 163 23.34 -15.48 4.12
CA GLY A 163 22.65 -15.96 5.33
C GLY A 163 21.13 -16.12 5.14
N PHE A 164 20.50 -15.26 4.36
CA PHE A 164 19.07 -15.38 4.00
C PHE A 164 18.87 -16.40 2.86
N LEU A 165 19.67 -16.31 1.80
CA LEU A 165 19.49 -17.09 0.58
C LEU A 165 19.76 -18.59 0.77
N CYS A 166 20.57 -18.97 1.77
CA CYS A 166 20.77 -20.37 2.15
C CYS A 166 19.51 -21.05 2.70
N GLN A 167 18.49 -20.29 3.11
CA GLN A 167 17.23 -20.80 3.65
C GLN A 167 16.19 -21.12 2.56
N ILE A 168 16.49 -20.82 1.29
CA ILE A 168 15.56 -21.06 0.18
C ILE A 168 15.35 -22.56 0.00
N ASN A 169 14.10 -23.00 0.13
CA ASN A 169 13.66 -24.36 -0.16
C ASN A 169 12.98 -24.40 -1.55
N SER A 170 13.38 -25.34 -2.41
CA SER A 170 12.88 -25.48 -3.77
C SER A 170 11.39 -25.85 -3.87
N GLN A 171 10.75 -26.30 -2.79
CA GLN A 171 9.35 -26.74 -2.80
C GLN A 171 8.35 -25.68 -2.31
N ASN A 172 8.80 -24.58 -1.68
CA ASN A 172 7.91 -23.54 -1.14
C ASN A 172 8.18 -22.18 -1.78
N ILE A 173 7.32 -21.81 -2.74
CA ILE A 173 7.45 -20.54 -3.47
C ILE A 173 7.21 -19.34 -2.57
N THR A 174 6.26 -19.41 -1.63
CA THR A 174 5.96 -18.32 -0.68
C THR A 174 7.14 -18.04 0.25
N ALA A 175 7.82 -19.08 0.73
CA ALA A 175 9.05 -18.93 1.52
C ALA A 175 10.17 -18.28 0.68
N THR A 176 10.27 -18.67 -0.59
CA THR A 176 11.24 -18.08 -1.53
C THR A 176 10.95 -16.60 -1.78
N TRP A 177 9.70 -16.23 -2.06
CA TRP A 177 9.27 -14.83 -2.18
C TRP A 177 9.55 -14.04 -0.90
N THR A 178 9.27 -14.63 0.27
CA THR A 178 9.53 -14.02 1.57
C THR A 178 11.01 -13.66 1.72
N ILE A 179 11.90 -14.62 1.41
CA ILE A 179 13.35 -14.41 1.49
C ILE A 179 13.78 -13.32 0.51
N VAL A 180 13.32 -13.35 -0.73
CA VAL A 180 13.68 -12.33 -1.73
C VAL A 180 13.22 -10.95 -1.31
N LEU A 181 11.97 -10.80 -0.86
CA LEU A 181 11.44 -9.52 -0.40
C LEU A 181 12.21 -8.99 0.83
N ARG A 182 12.57 -9.85 1.79
CA ARG A 182 13.41 -9.49 2.96
C ARG A 182 14.84 -9.12 2.57
N CYS A 183 15.35 -9.65 1.47
CA CYS A 183 16.67 -9.28 0.95
C CYS A 183 16.66 -7.92 0.22
N LEU A 184 15.52 -7.42 -0.26
CA LEU A 184 15.47 -6.18 -1.05
C LEU A 184 16.04 -4.97 -0.30
N PRO A 185 15.66 -4.69 0.97
CA PRO A 185 16.19 -3.54 1.69
C PRO A 185 17.71 -3.59 1.82
N LEU A 186 18.23 -4.74 2.28
CA LEU A 186 19.66 -4.99 2.39
C LEU A 186 20.38 -4.83 1.03
N PHE A 187 19.81 -5.36 -0.05
CA PHE A 187 20.35 -5.22 -1.40
C PHE A 187 20.39 -3.76 -1.87
N PHE A 188 19.37 -2.97 -1.51
CA PHE A 188 19.30 -1.55 -1.82
C PHE A 188 19.99 -0.64 -0.80
N GLY A 189 20.53 -1.19 0.30
CA GLY A 189 21.05 -0.38 1.40
C GLY A 189 20.00 0.53 2.02
N ASP A 190 18.74 0.12 1.95
CA ASP A 190 17.65 0.66 2.77
C ASP A 190 17.79 0.12 4.20
N ASP A 191 17.22 0.85 5.15
CA ASP A 191 17.16 0.47 6.56
C ASP A 191 15.74 0.03 6.92
N ASP A 192 15.60 -1.25 7.23
CA ASP A 192 14.33 -1.91 7.54
C ASP A 192 14.11 -2.12 9.05
N SER A 193 15.02 -1.64 9.90
CA SER A 193 14.99 -1.84 11.35
C SER A 193 13.72 -1.30 12.03
N GLU A 194 13.19 -0.17 11.54
CA GLU A 194 11.91 0.38 12.01
C GLU A 194 10.70 -0.16 11.25
N PHE A 195 10.91 -0.84 10.12
CA PHE A 195 9.85 -1.34 9.26
C PHE A 195 9.37 -2.73 9.69
N TYR A 196 10.28 -3.60 10.14
CA TYR A 196 9.94 -4.91 10.69
C TYR A 196 10.22 -4.96 12.18
N ARG A 197 9.18 -5.24 12.97
CA ARG A 197 9.31 -5.53 14.39
C ARG A 197 8.78 -6.92 14.68
N THR A 198 9.61 -7.75 15.32
CA THR A 198 9.17 -9.04 15.85
C THR A 198 8.60 -8.79 17.23
N CYS A 199 7.28 -8.97 17.39
CA CYS A 199 6.62 -8.94 18.67
C CYS A 199 6.43 -10.38 19.16
N PHE A 200 6.91 -10.69 20.36
CA PHE A 200 6.54 -11.91 21.04
C PHE A 200 5.19 -11.67 21.71
N VAL A 201 4.11 -12.10 21.06
CA VAL A 201 2.81 -12.19 21.72
C VAL A 201 2.86 -13.44 22.59
N SER A 202 3.15 -13.25 23.88
CA SER A 202 2.76 -14.24 24.89
C SER A 202 1.27 -14.48 24.68
N ILE A 203 0.86 -15.72 24.44
CA ILE A 203 -0.55 -16.09 24.28
C ILE A 203 -1.23 -15.91 25.65
N SER A 204 -1.53 -14.67 26.00
CA SER A 204 -2.49 -14.31 27.02
C SER A 204 -3.51 -13.44 26.31
N GLN A 205 -4.66 -14.07 26.05
CA GLN A 205 -5.85 -13.45 25.48
C GLN A 205 -6.11 -12.08 26.10
N HIS A 206 -6.46 -11.12 25.25
CA HIS A 206 -7.16 -9.87 25.57
C HIS A 206 -6.93 -9.31 26.98
N SER A 207 -5.93 -8.44 27.15
CA SER A 207 -6.02 -7.16 27.87
C SER A 207 -4.62 -6.61 28.11
N PHE A 208 -4.44 -5.32 27.85
CA PHE A 208 -3.34 -4.55 28.41
C PHE A 208 -3.46 -4.58 29.94
N THR A 209 -2.62 -5.36 30.62
CA THR A 209 -2.13 -5.14 32.00
C THR A 209 -1.05 -6.19 32.32
N ASP A 210 0.09 -5.73 32.81
CA ASP A 210 1.24 -6.52 33.29
C ASP A 210 0.84 -7.67 34.23
N PHE A 211 1.49 -8.84 34.14
CA PHE A 211 1.93 -9.67 35.28
C PHE A 211 3.04 -10.66 34.86
N ILE A 212 4.03 -10.81 35.73
CA ILE A 212 5.29 -11.60 35.63
C ILE A 212 4.99 -13.12 35.73
N PRO A 213 5.83 -14.02 35.14
CA PRO A 213 5.44 -15.40 34.86
C PRO A 213 5.69 -16.36 36.03
N GLU A 214 4.79 -17.32 36.23
CA GLU A 214 5.10 -18.58 36.90
C GLU A 214 4.91 -19.75 35.92
N ASP A 215 5.97 -20.57 35.85
CA ASP A 215 6.11 -21.90 35.25
C ASP A 215 4.93 -22.50 34.47
N ASP A 216 5.07 -22.60 33.14
CA ASP A 216 4.40 -23.64 32.36
C ASP A 216 5.44 -24.38 31.47
N PRO A 217 5.70 -25.68 31.71
CA PRO A 217 6.77 -26.44 31.07
C PRO A 217 6.31 -27.10 29.76
N ASN A 218 5.58 -26.38 28.89
CA ASN A 218 5.12 -26.94 27.61
C ASN A 218 5.77 -26.25 26.38
N PRO A 219 6.78 -26.87 25.74
CA PRO A 219 7.45 -26.31 24.55
C PRO A 219 6.61 -26.39 23.25
N ALA A 220 5.35 -26.84 23.34
CA ALA A 220 4.51 -27.14 22.19
C ALA A 220 3.31 -26.19 22.01
N ALA A 221 3.29 -25.04 22.68
CA ALA A 221 2.51 -23.90 22.21
C ALA A 221 3.22 -23.38 20.95
N SER A 222 2.87 -23.98 19.81
CA SER A 222 3.25 -23.51 18.48
C SER A 222 2.97 -22.02 18.40
N LEU A 223 4.03 -21.23 18.51
CA LEU A 223 4.01 -19.79 18.24
C LEU A 223 3.42 -19.64 16.84
N HIS A 224 2.11 -19.36 16.76
CA HIS A 224 1.50 -18.95 15.51
C HIS A 224 2.13 -17.61 15.19
N LEU A 225 3.16 -17.64 14.33
CA LEU A 225 3.76 -16.46 13.75
C LEU A 225 2.72 -15.84 12.82
N SER A 226 1.79 -15.07 13.39
CA SER A 226 0.89 -14.21 12.64
C SER A 226 1.60 -12.90 12.33
N ILE A 227 1.23 -12.30 11.20
CA ILE A 227 1.74 -11.00 10.79
C ILE A 227 0.61 -9.97 10.91
N ALA A 228 0.95 -8.79 11.40
CA ALA A 228 0.05 -7.66 11.46
C ALA A 228 0.64 -6.47 10.69
N VAL A 229 -0.23 -5.66 10.10
CA VAL A 229 0.14 -4.38 9.48
C VAL A 229 -0.20 -3.26 10.45
N ILE A 230 0.80 -2.44 10.78
CA ILE A 230 0.67 -1.31 11.69
C ILE A 230 0.88 -0.01 10.89
N LEU A 231 -0.08 0.90 10.99
CA LEU A 231 -0.02 2.21 10.36
C LEU A 231 -0.30 3.29 11.41
N GLU A 232 0.60 4.27 11.53
CA GLU A 232 0.54 5.34 12.53
C GLU A 232 0.32 4.83 13.97
N GLY A 233 0.93 3.67 14.30
CA GLY A 233 0.80 3.03 15.61
C GLY A 233 -0.47 2.20 15.82
N ASN A 234 -1.37 2.14 14.83
CA ASN A 234 -2.60 1.35 14.90
C ASN A 234 -2.45 0.04 14.14
N ILE A 235 -2.86 -1.07 14.74
CA ILE A 235 -3.01 -2.34 14.02
C ILE A 235 -4.22 -2.20 13.08
N VAL A 236 -3.98 -2.25 11.77
CA VAL A 236 -5.02 -2.07 10.75
C VAL A 236 -5.37 -3.37 10.02
N LEU A 237 -4.46 -4.36 10.06
CA LEU A 237 -4.69 -5.72 9.62
C LEU A 237 -3.96 -6.64 10.60
N ASP A 238 -4.57 -7.76 10.96
CA ASP A 238 -3.99 -8.78 11.82
C ASP A 238 -4.18 -10.17 11.21
N ASN A 239 -3.59 -11.18 11.85
CA ASN A 239 -3.77 -12.59 11.49
C ASN A 239 -3.37 -12.94 10.04
N LEU A 240 -2.47 -12.18 9.43
CA LEU A 240 -1.96 -12.46 8.09
C LEU A 240 -1.02 -13.66 8.13
N SER A 241 -1.16 -14.54 7.14
CA SER A 241 -0.50 -15.84 7.14
C SER A 241 0.92 -15.76 6.57
N THR A 242 1.15 -14.81 5.66
CA THR A 242 2.41 -14.75 4.93
C THR A 242 2.97 -13.33 4.81
N TYR A 243 4.28 -13.25 4.75
CA TYR A 243 4.97 -11.97 4.60
C TYR A 243 4.72 -11.30 3.23
N PRO A 244 4.69 -12.01 2.08
CA PRO A 244 4.37 -11.41 0.79
C PRO A 244 2.96 -10.80 0.77
N GLU A 245 1.99 -11.47 1.39
CA GLU A 245 0.62 -10.98 1.57
C GLU A 245 0.61 -9.68 2.39
N ALA A 246 1.23 -9.68 3.57
CA ALA A 246 1.30 -8.49 4.41
C ALA A 246 1.98 -7.31 3.71
N PHE A 247 3.07 -7.57 2.99
CA PHE A 247 3.75 -6.53 2.21
C PHE A 247 2.86 -6.00 1.07
N CYS A 248 2.17 -6.90 0.35
CA CYS A 248 1.26 -6.56 -0.74
C CYS A 248 0.11 -5.67 -0.25
N LEU A 249 -0.54 -6.06 0.85
CA LEU A 249 -1.63 -5.29 1.45
C LEU A 249 -1.16 -3.95 2.00
N LEU A 250 0.00 -3.89 2.65
CA LEU A 250 0.62 -2.63 3.09
C LEU A 250 0.88 -1.70 1.90
N PHE A 251 1.40 -2.23 0.79
CA PHE A 251 1.59 -1.45 -0.44
C PHE A 251 0.26 -0.92 -0.98
N GLY A 252 -0.81 -1.74 -0.95
CA GLY A 252 -2.17 -1.33 -1.30
C GLY A 252 -2.70 -0.20 -0.43
N LEU A 253 -2.57 -0.34 0.90
CA LEU A 253 -2.99 0.67 1.87
C LEU A 253 -2.24 1.99 1.70
N MET A 254 -0.94 1.96 1.37
CA MET A 254 -0.17 3.17 1.09
C MET A 254 -0.77 4.00 -0.07
N TYR A 255 -1.37 3.34 -1.07
CA TYR A 255 -2.08 4.01 -2.16
C TYR A 255 -3.49 4.45 -1.74
N ALA A 256 -4.24 3.53 -1.12
CA ALA A 256 -5.60 3.77 -0.67
C ALA A 256 -5.68 5.01 0.22
N LEU A 257 -4.80 5.09 1.23
CA LEU A 257 -4.72 6.14 2.23
C LEU A 257 -3.79 7.31 1.83
N HIS A 258 -3.24 7.29 0.61
CA HIS A 258 -2.32 8.33 0.13
C HIS A 258 -1.11 8.60 1.05
N LEU A 259 -0.54 7.56 1.66
CA LEU A 259 0.57 7.66 2.60
C LEU A 259 1.91 7.80 1.90
N ASP A 260 2.86 8.49 2.54
CA ASP A 260 4.24 8.54 2.07
C ASP A 260 4.96 7.20 2.32
N TYR A 261 5.78 6.74 1.37
CA TYR A 261 6.63 5.58 1.60
C TYR A 261 7.62 5.89 2.73
N PRO A 262 7.96 4.91 3.58
CA PRO A 262 8.96 5.10 4.62
C PRO A 262 10.29 5.53 3.98
N LYS A 263 10.86 6.64 4.48
CA LYS A 263 12.09 7.22 3.90
C LYS A 263 13.25 6.24 3.94
N SER A 264 13.30 5.40 4.97
CA SER A 264 14.32 4.37 5.17
C SER A 264 14.21 3.21 4.17
N MET A 265 13.03 2.99 3.57
CA MET A 265 12.72 1.91 2.63
C MET A 265 12.50 2.42 1.19
N LYS A 266 13.02 3.62 0.88
CA LYS A 266 12.71 4.34 -0.35
C LYS A 266 12.99 3.52 -1.60
N TYR A 267 14.16 2.89 -1.71
CA TYR A 267 14.55 2.19 -2.94
C TYR A 267 13.76 0.89 -3.12
N THR A 268 13.42 0.21 -2.04
CA THR A 268 12.61 -1.01 -2.03
C THR A 268 11.19 -0.72 -2.52
N PHE A 269 10.53 0.31 -1.98
CA PHE A 269 9.21 0.70 -2.46
C PHE A 269 9.25 1.24 -3.89
N GLU A 270 10.27 2.02 -4.27
CA GLU A 270 10.43 2.46 -5.66
C GLU A 270 10.66 1.29 -6.64
N PHE A 271 11.39 0.26 -6.22
CA PHE A 271 11.57 -0.98 -7.00
C PHE A 271 10.24 -1.68 -7.22
N ILE A 272 9.47 -1.91 -6.16
CA ILE A 272 8.17 -2.59 -6.25
C ILE A 272 7.22 -1.78 -7.13
N GLN A 273 7.13 -0.46 -6.89
CA GLN A 273 6.28 0.43 -7.68
C GLN A 273 6.65 0.40 -9.17
N LYS A 274 7.91 0.69 -9.52
CA LYS A 274 8.29 0.99 -10.91
C LYS A 274 8.72 -0.24 -11.71
N ILE A 275 9.22 -1.29 -11.05
CA ILE A 275 9.76 -2.48 -11.71
C ILE A 275 8.78 -3.64 -11.61
N LEU A 276 8.28 -3.97 -10.40
CA LEU A 276 7.32 -5.07 -10.27
C LEU A 276 5.93 -4.69 -10.81
N LEU A 277 5.42 -3.53 -10.44
CA LEU A 277 4.05 -3.12 -10.78
C LEU A 277 3.95 -2.17 -11.99
N ASN A 278 5.09 -1.75 -12.54
CA ASN A 278 5.16 -0.84 -13.70
C ASN A 278 4.27 0.42 -13.53
N LEU A 279 4.37 1.03 -12.35
CA LEU A 279 3.68 2.26 -11.93
C LEU A 279 4.65 3.43 -11.83
N GLY A 280 4.29 4.59 -12.37
CA GLY A 280 5.12 5.79 -12.35
C GLY A 280 5.72 6.13 -13.72
N GLN A 281 6.41 7.26 -13.78
CA GLN A 281 7.23 7.63 -14.94
C GLN A 281 8.49 6.74 -15.01
N ASN A 282 8.96 6.45 -16.23
CA ASN A 282 10.18 5.66 -16.51
C ASN A 282 11.49 6.27 -16.00
N LYS A 283 11.46 7.36 -15.22
CA LYS A 283 12.65 7.91 -14.56
C LYS A 283 13.01 7.04 -13.35
N LEU A 284 13.90 6.11 -13.59
CA LEU A 284 14.55 5.30 -12.57
C LEU A 284 15.81 6.00 -12.08
N THR A 285 16.11 5.83 -10.79
CA THR A 285 17.45 6.17 -10.29
C THR A 285 18.48 5.27 -10.98
N PRO A 286 19.75 5.68 -11.12
CA PRO A 286 20.78 4.85 -11.76
C PRO A 286 20.84 3.45 -11.17
N LYS A 287 20.71 3.33 -9.85
CA LYS A 287 20.68 2.05 -9.11
C LYS A 287 19.55 1.13 -9.58
N LEU A 288 18.32 1.66 -9.67
CA LEU A 288 17.16 0.88 -10.13
C LEU A 288 17.24 0.57 -11.64
N GLN A 289 17.81 1.48 -12.44
CA GLN A 289 18.00 1.24 -13.87
C GLN A 289 18.98 0.10 -14.13
N THR A 290 20.11 0.07 -13.41
CA THR A 290 21.07 -1.03 -13.50
C THR A 290 20.42 -2.37 -13.14
N LEU A 291 19.65 -2.41 -12.05
CA LEU A 291 18.96 -3.63 -11.65
C LEU A 291 17.92 -4.06 -12.69
N LYS A 292 17.09 -3.14 -13.18
CA LYS A 292 16.11 -3.42 -14.25
C LYS A 292 16.80 -4.04 -15.46
N ASN A 293 17.91 -3.46 -15.92
CA ASN A 293 18.66 -4.02 -17.05
C ASN A 293 19.18 -5.44 -16.76
N ALA A 294 19.69 -5.68 -15.55
CA ALA A 294 20.16 -7.00 -15.14
C ALA A 294 19.04 -8.06 -15.01
N LEU A 295 17.82 -7.63 -14.68
CA LEU A 295 16.63 -8.49 -14.65
C LEU A 295 16.17 -8.87 -16.06
N MET A 296 16.34 -7.98 -17.03
CA MET A 296 15.92 -8.19 -18.43
C MET A 296 17.01 -8.86 -19.30
N SER A 297 18.27 -8.87 -18.85
CA SER A 297 19.35 -9.59 -19.52
C SER A 297 19.25 -11.09 -19.19
N SER A 298 18.45 -11.81 -19.97
CA SER A 298 18.43 -13.28 -20.03
C SER A 298 19.46 -13.76 -21.04
#